data_AF-R6WLA4-F1
#
_entry.id   AF-R6WLA4-F1
#
_cell.length_a   1.000
_cell.length_b   1.000
_cell.length_c   1.000
_cell.angle_alpha   90.00
_cell.angle_beta   90.00
_cell.angle_gamma   90.00
#
_symmetry.space_group_name_H-M   'P 1'
#
loop_
_entity.id
_entity.type
_entity.pdbx_description
1 polymer ?
#
loop_
_entity_poly.entity_id
_entity_poly.type
_entity_poly.pdbx_seq_one_letter_code
_entity_poly.pdbx_strand_id
1 'polypeptide(L)' 'MMKMKEMIKEKRLEKGYTQEQLADFLGITAPAVNKWEKGVSHS' A
#
# COMPACT_ATOMS: atom_id res chain seq x y z
N MET A 1 4.99 9.78 -15.85
CA MET A 1 5.73 9.58 -14.57
C MET A 1 4.83 8.79 -13.63
N MET A 2 5.26 7.63 -13.16
CA MET A 2 4.45 6.80 -12.25
C MET A 2 4.37 7.44 -10.86
N LYS A 3 3.18 7.41 -10.23
CA LYS A 3 2.99 8.00 -8.90
C LYS A 3 3.35 6.97 -7.81
N MET A 4 3.85 7.43 -6.66
CA MET A 4 4.23 6.56 -5.53
C MET A 4 3.13 5.56 -5.13
N LYS A 5 1.86 6.01 -5.13
CA LYS A 5 0.70 5.15 -4.84
C LYS A 5 0.55 3.97 -5.79
N GLU A 6 0.93 4.14 -7.06
CA GLU A 6 0.86 3.10 -8.08
C GLU A 6 2.01 2.12 -7.91
N MET A 7 3.22 2.61 -7.59
CA MET A 7 4.39 1.75 -7.31
C MET A 7 4.17 0.85 -6.10
N ILE A 8 3.56 1.37 -5.03
CA ILE A 8 3.27 0.58 -3.81
C ILE A 8 2.30 -0.56 -4.14
N LYS A 9 1.21 -0.25 -4.86
CA LYS A 9 0.23 -1.24 -5.29
C LYS A 9 0.85 -2.30 -6.21
N GLU A 10 1.65 -1.87 -7.18
CA GLU A 10 2.33 -2.77 -8.12
C GLU A 10 3.29 -3.71 -7.40
N LYS A 11 4.18 -3.18 -6.55
CA LYS A 11 5.13 -3.99 -5.77
C LYS A 11 4.45 -4.96 -4.82
N ARG A 12 3.31 -4.57 -4.23
CA ARG A 12 2.51 -5.46 -3.39
C ARG A 12 1.94 -6.62 -4.21
N LEU A 13 1.38 -6.34 -5.38
CA LEU A 13 0.81 -7.34 -6.28
C LEU A 13 1.87 -8.26 -6.91
N GLU A 14 3.03 -7.72 -7.30
CA GLU A 14 4.18 -8.47 -7.82
C GLU A 14 4.66 -9.52 -6.80
N LYS A 15 4.57 -9.19 -5.51
CA LYS A 15 4.91 -10.11 -4.41
C LYS A 15 3.73 -10.98 -3.95
N GLY A 16 2.54 -10.82 -4.52
CA GLY A 16 1.36 -11.62 -4.20
C GLY A 16 0.73 -11.32 -2.82
N TYR A 17 0.98 -10.14 -2.24
CA TYR A 17 0.48 -9.80 -0.91
C TYR A 17 -0.89 -9.11 -0.93
N THR A 18 -1.71 -9.37 0.08
CA THR A 18 -2.88 -8.54 0.41
C THR A 18 -2.45 -7.26 1.15
N GLN A 19 -3.36 -6.28 1.26
CA GLN A 19 -3.09 -5.08 2.07
C GLN A 19 -2.89 -5.43 3.55
N GLU A 20 -3.58 -6.46 4.06
CA GLU A 20 -3.44 -6.98 5.43
C GLU A 20 -2.07 -7.61 5.63
N GLN A 21 -1.65 -8.51 4.72
CA GLN A 21 -0.33 -9.13 4.79
C GLN A 21 0.79 -8.09 4.75
N LEU A 22 0.71 -7.11 3.84
CA LEU A 22 1.69 -6.02 3.78
C LEU A 22 1.68 -5.17 5.06
N ALA A 23 0.51 -4.94 5.65
CA ALA A 23 0.39 -4.19 6.90
C ALA A 23 1.01 -4.95 8.08
N ASP A 24 0.75 -6.25 8.18
CA ASP A 24 1.33 -7.13 9.20
C ASP A 24 2.86 -7.17 9.08
N PHE A 25 3.40 -7.29 7.86
CA PHE A 25 4.85 -7.26 7.62
C PHE A 25 5.50 -5.94 8.03
N LEU A 26 4.79 -4.82 7.89
CA LEU A 26 5.30 -3.49 8.18
C LEU A 26 4.95 -3.02 9.61
N GLY A 27 4.21 -3.81 10.39
CA GLY A 27 3.75 -3.43 11.72
C GLY A 27 2.78 -2.24 11.73
N ILE A 28 2.02 -2.06 10.66
CA ILE A 28 1.01 -1.01 10.50
C ILE A 28 -0.37 -1.62 10.31
N THR A 29 -1.38 -0.78 10.06
CA THR A 29 -2.75 -1.23 9.82
C THR A 29 -3.07 -1.31 8.32
N ALA A 30 -3.92 -2.25 7.91
CA ALA A 30 -4.39 -2.37 6.52
C ALA A 30 -5.00 -1.06 5.95
N PRO A 31 -5.75 -0.24 6.72
CA PRO A 31 -6.18 1.08 6.28
C PRO A 31 -5.03 2.05 5.95
N ALA A 32 -3.88 1.96 6.61
CA ALA A 32 -2.71 2.78 6.27
C ALA A 32 -2.17 2.43 4.88
N VAL A 33 -2.07 1.13 4.57
CA VAL A 33 -1.72 0.65 3.21
C VAL A 33 -2.76 1.11 2.20
N ASN A 34 -4.05 1.04 2.52
CA ASN A 34 -5.12 1.52 1.64
C ASN A 34 -5.00 3.02 1.32
N LYS A 35 -4.65 3.86 2.31
CA LYS A 35 -4.42 5.30 2.12
C LYS A 35 -3.24 5.55 1.20
N TRP A 36 -2.14 4.81 1.36
CA TRP A 36 -0.97 4.91 0.48
C TRP A 36 -1.32 4.58 -0.97
N GLU A 37 -2.07 3.50 -1.21
CA GLU A 37 -2.43 3.06 -2.56
C GLU A 37 -3.50 3.93 -3.22
N LYS A 38 -4.41 4.53 -2.46
CA LYS A 38 -5.40 5.47 -3.00
C LYS A 38 -4.82 6.88 -3.20
N GLY A 39 -3.73 7.21 -2.51
CA GLY A 39 -3.12 8.53 -2.51
C GLY A 39 -3.94 9.57 -1.73
N VAL A 40 -4.69 9.11 -0.73
CA VAL A 40 -5.50 9.97 0.14
C VAL A 40 -4.72 10.16 1.44
N SER A 41 -3.66 10.96 1.37
CA SER A 41 -3.10 11.61 2.55
C SER A 41 -3.95 12.85 2.78
N HIS A 42 -5.11 12.71 3.43
CA HIS A 42 -5.74 13.90 3.99
C HIS A 42 -4.84 14.37 5.13
N SER A 43 -4.27 15.56 4.93
CA SER A 43 -3.58 16.38 5.92
C SER A 43 -4.43 16.60 7.15
#